data_AF-A0A075I7H4-F1
#
_entry.id   AF-A0A075I7H4-F1
#
_cell.length_a   1.000
_cell.length_b   1.000
_cell.length_c   1.000
_cell.angle_alpha   90.00
_cell.angle_beta   90.00
_cell.angle_gamma   90.00
#
_symmetry.space_group_name_H-M   'P 1'
#
loop_
_entity.id
_entity.type
_entity.pdbx_description
1 polymer ?
#
loop_
_entity_poly.entity_id
_entity_poly.type
_entity_poly.pdbx_seq_one_letter_code
_entity_poly.pdbx_strand_id
1 'polypeptide(L)' 'MIVGNKTTIIDFESSSMNRKVSNVTSATQALCIGSRISKMVGGMYKIPKKKMISVLREYKQKQTRGNFEKLLDVLKL' A
#
# COMPACT_ATOMS: atom_id res chain seq x y z
N MET A 1 9.10 11.03 22.04
CA MET A 1 8.41 9.91 22.71
C MET A 1 7.03 9.78 22.09
N ILE A 2 6.60 8.59 21.66
CA ILE A 2 5.20 8.39 21.23
C ILE A 2 4.36 8.40 22.51
N VAL A 3 3.44 9.35 22.65
CA VAL A 3 2.59 9.52 23.84
C VAL A 3 1.12 9.30 23.43
N GLY A 4 0.48 8.28 24.02
CA GLY A 4 -0.95 7.98 23.84
C GLY A 4 -1.27 6.74 22.99
N ASN A 5 -2.56 6.36 22.98
CA ASN A 5 -3.08 5.16 22.27
C ASN A 5 -3.55 5.45 20.83
N LYS A 6 -3.03 6.50 20.18
CA LYS A 6 -3.46 6.90 18.84
C LYS A 6 -2.51 6.35 17.77
N THR A 7 -3.07 5.69 16.75
CA THR A 7 -2.31 5.30 15.55
C THR A 7 -1.78 6.55 14.85
N THR A 8 -0.45 6.62 14.67
CA THR A 8 0.24 7.79 14.14
C THR A 8 1.24 7.34 13.08
N ILE A 9 1.26 8.01 11.93
CA ILE A 9 2.32 7.85 10.92
C ILE A 9 3.52 8.66 11.40
N ILE A 10 4.68 8.01 11.42
CA ILE A 10 5.96 8.61 11.79
C ILE A 10 6.91 8.53 10.59
N ASP A 11 8.08 9.15 10.70
CA ASP A 11 9.13 9.14 9.68
C ASP A 11 8.70 9.81 8.36
N PHE A 12 8.75 11.15 8.36
CA PHE A 12 8.36 11.99 7.23
C PHE A 12 9.54 12.40 6.34
N GLU A 13 10.77 11.94 6.61
CA GLU A 13 11.97 12.39 5.88
C GLU A 13 11.88 12.14 4.37
N SER A 14 11.24 11.04 3.98
CA SER A 14 11.02 10.68 2.56
C SER A 14 9.62 11.02 2.02
N SER A 15 8.79 11.70 2.82
CA SER A 15 7.40 12.01 2.48
C SER A 15 7.28 12.96 1.28
N SER A 16 6.11 12.99 0.65
CA SER A 16 5.87 13.86 -0.50
C SER A 16 4.40 14.22 -0.61
N MET A 17 4.14 15.48 -0.98
CA MET A 17 2.83 15.95 -1.41
C MET A 17 2.40 15.35 -2.75
N ASN A 18 3.37 14.89 -3.56
CA ASN A 18 3.11 14.25 -4.85
C ASN A 18 3.00 12.73 -4.66
N ARG A 19 2.19 12.10 -5.51
CA ARG A 19 2.09 10.64 -5.58
C ARG A 19 3.37 10.04 -6.15
N LYS A 20 4.31 9.69 -5.27
CA LYS A 20 5.52 8.91 -5.62
C LYS A 20 5.20 7.43 -5.70
N VAL A 21 5.65 6.76 -6.76
CA VAL A 21 5.49 5.31 -6.93
C VAL A 21 6.12 4.54 -5.77
N SER A 22 7.28 4.97 -5.28
CA SER A 22 7.93 4.37 -4.12
C SER A 22 7.01 4.34 -2.91
N ASN A 23 6.33 5.45 -2.61
CA ASN A 23 5.46 5.57 -1.44
C ASN A 23 4.22 4.65 -1.57
N VAL A 24 3.59 4.61 -2.75
CA VAL A 24 2.44 3.74 -2.99
C VAL A 24 2.86 2.27 -2.95
N THR A 25 3.97 1.92 -3.61
CA THR A 25 4.41 0.53 -3.72
C THR A 25 4.93 -0.03 -2.40
N SER A 26 5.76 0.73 -1.66
CA SER A 26 6.29 0.30 -0.37
C SER A 26 5.18 0.12 0.67
N ALA A 27 4.25 1.08 0.78
CA ALA A 27 3.12 0.98 1.70
C ALA A 27 2.23 -0.23 1.35
N THR A 28 1.89 -0.42 0.07
CA THR A 28 1.07 -1.55 -0.37
C THR A 28 1.76 -2.89 -0.09
N GLN A 29 3.06 -3.01 -0.36
CA GLN A 29 3.82 -4.22 -0.05
C GLN A 29 3.88 -4.48 1.45
N ALA A 30 4.24 -3.48 2.25
CA ALA A 30 4.33 -3.61 3.69
C ALA A 30 2.99 -4.00 4.33
N LEU A 31 1.86 -3.51 3.80
CA LEU A 31 0.54 -3.81 4.33
C LEU A 31 -0.07 -5.10 3.78
N CYS A 32 0.24 -5.51 2.55
CA CYS A 32 -0.49 -6.58 1.85
C CYS A 32 0.36 -7.78 1.42
N ILE A 33 1.70 -7.68 1.46
CA ILE A 33 2.59 -8.68 0.83
C ILE A 33 3.78 -9.02 1.74
N GLY A 34 3.85 -10.28 2.18
CA GLY A 34 5.07 -10.88 2.75
C GLY A 34 5.51 -10.38 4.13
N SER A 35 4.85 -9.36 4.70
CA SER A 35 5.16 -8.85 6.03
C SER A 35 4.32 -9.51 7.14
N ARG A 36 4.72 -9.33 8.41
CA ARG A 36 3.89 -9.73 9.57
C ARG A 36 2.53 -9.03 9.57
N ILE A 37 2.51 -7.75 9.22
CA ILE A 37 1.29 -6.93 9.14
C ILE A 37 0.38 -7.47 8.02
N SER A 38 0.95 -7.92 6.90
CA SER A 38 0.17 -8.48 5.79
C SER A 38 -0.62 -9.74 6.15
N LYS A 39 -0.15 -10.52 7.13
CA LYS A 39 -0.90 -11.67 7.63
C LYS A 39 -2.15 -11.23 8.40
N MET A 40 -2.05 -10.14 9.16
CA MET A 40 -3.17 -9.55 9.89
C MET A 40 -4.18 -8.91 8.93
N VAL A 41 -3.69 -8.05 8.01
CA VAL A 41 -4.52 -7.38 7.00
C VAL A 41 -5.21 -8.39 6.09
N GLY A 42 -4.51 -9.44 5.66
CA GLY A 42 -5.07 -10.49 4.80
C GLY A 42 -6.19 -11.31 5.46
N GLY A 43 -6.23 -11.38 6.80
CA GLY A 43 -7.35 -11.98 7.53
C GLY A 43 -8.61 -11.11 7.51
N MET A 44 -8.45 -9.78 7.50
CA MET A 44 -9.55 -8.81 7.46
C MET A 44 -10.07 -8.61 6.02
N TYR A 45 -9.14 -8.39 5.10
CA TYR A 45 -9.41 -8.13 3.69
C TYR A 45 -8.91 -9.35 2.91
N LYS A 46 -9.82 -10.22 2.46
CA LYS A 46 -9.54 -11.42 1.65
C LYS A 46 -9.04 -11.05 0.23
N ILE A 47 -7.99 -10.25 0.14
CA ILE A 47 -7.41 -9.75 -1.10
C ILE A 47 -6.57 -10.87 -1.73
N PRO A 48 -6.85 -11.30 -2.97
CA PRO A 48 -6.04 -12.29 -3.64
C PRO A 48 -4.62 -11.76 -3.89
N LYS A 49 -3.60 -12.36 -3.25
CA LYS A 49 -2.19 -11.93 -3.36
C LYS A 49 -1.71 -11.81 -4.81
N LYS A 50 -2.10 -12.76 -5.68
CA LYS A 50 -1.75 -12.73 -7.11
C LYS A 50 -2.32 -11.51 -7.82
N LYS A 51 -3.59 -11.17 -7.57
CA LYS A 51 -4.25 -9.97 -8.13
C LYS A 51 -3.53 -8.71 -7.65
N MET A 52 -3.22 -8.61 -6.36
CA MET A 52 -2.48 -7.49 -5.78
C MET A 52 -1.10 -7.30 -6.42
N ILE A 53 -0.29 -8.37 -6.52
CA ILE A 53 1.03 -8.31 -7.14
C ILE A 53 0.93 -7.86 -8.60
N SER A 54 -0.08 -8.33 -9.34
CA SER A 54 -0.30 -7.95 -10.74
C SER A 54 -0.57 -6.45 -10.90
N VAL A 55 -1.56 -5.92 -10.18
CA VAL A 55 -1.92 -4.48 -10.29
C VAL A 55 -0.80 -3.58 -9.78
N LEU A 56 -0.05 -4.03 -8.77
CA LEU A 56 1.10 -3.28 -8.24
C LEU A 56 2.25 -3.20 -9.24
N ARG A 57 2.53 -4.30 -9.96
CA ARG A 57 3.52 -4.32 -11.05
C ARG A 57 3.08 -3.43 -12.21
N GLU A 58 1.81 -3.49 -12.59
CA GLU A 58 1.24 -2.64 -13.65
C GLU A 58 1.38 -1.16 -13.29
N TYR A 59 1.04 -0.77 -12.05
CA TYR A 59 1.21 0.61 -11.58
C TYR A 59 2.68 1.06 -11.58
N LYS A 60 3.60 0.19 -11.12
CA LYS A 60 5.04 0.49 -11.10
C LYS A 60 5.60 0.75 -12.51
N GLN A 61 5.13 -0.02 -13.50
CA GLN A 61 5.54 0.13 -14.89
C GLN A 61 4.86 1.32 -15.59
N LYS A 62 3.55 1.50 -15.35
CA LYS A 62 2.71 2.48 -16.02
C LYS A 62 1.94 3.29 -14.97
N GLN A 63 2.50 4.45 -14.62
CA GLN A 63 2.10 5.27 -13.45
C GLN A 63 0.86 6.15 -13.72
N THR A 64 -0.07 5.65 -14.53
CA THR A 64 -1.27 6.40 -14.95
C THR A 64 -2.28 6.52 -13.81
N ARG A 65 -3.22 7.48 -13.92
CA ARG A 65 -4.35 7.58 -12.99
C ARG A 65 -5.18 6.30 -12.97
N GLY A 66 -5.51 5.73 -14.12
CA GLY A 66 -6.29 4.49 -14.21
C GLY A 66 -5.61 3.29 -13.55
N ASN A 67 -4.28 3.15 -13.66
CA ASN A 67 -3.59 2.06 -12.98
C ASN A 67 -3.51 2.25 -11.46
N PHE A 68 -3.48 3.50 -11.00
CA PHE A 68 -3.64 3.79 -9.58
C PHE A 68 -5.05 3.46 -9.09
N GLU A 69 -6.10 3.77 -9.87
CA GLU A 69 -7.49 3.41 -9.52
C GLU A 69 -7.70 1.89 -9.47
N LYS A 70 -7.15 1.14 -10.43
CA LYS A 70 -7.17 -0.34 -10.38
C LYS A 70 -6.51 -0.87 -9.09
N LEU A 71 -5.45 -0.23 -8.63
CA LEU A 71 -4.78 -0.60 -7.40
C LEU A 71 -5.65 -0.30 -6.17
N LEU A 72 -6.31 0.86 -6.14
CA LEU A 72 -7.25 1.22 -5.07
C LEU A 72 -8.46 0.27 -5.03
N ASP A 73 -9.01 -0.11 -6.18
CA ASP A 73 -10.11 -1.09 -6.28
C ASP A 73 -9.75 -2.44 -5.62
N VAL A 74 -8.52 -2.93 -5.88
CA VAL A 74 -8.04 -4.17 -5.24
C VAL A 74 -7.82 -3.99 -3.74
N LEU A 75 -7.41 -2.79 -3.30
CA LEU A 75 -7.28 -2.43 -1.89
C LEU A 75 -8.62 -2.14 -1.20
N LYS A 76 -9.72 -2.04 -1.96
CA LYS A 76 -11.05 -1.60 -1.49
C LYS A 76 -11.02 -0.19 -0.86
N LEU A 77 -10.32 0.73 -1.51
CA LEU A 77 -10.16 2.14 -1.13
C LEU A 77 -10.74 3.09 -2.17
#